data_AF-A0A9D1FE54-F1
#
_entry.id   AF-A0A9D1FE54-F1
#
_cell.length_a   1.000
_cell.length_b   1.000
_cell.length_c   1.000
_cell.angle_alpha   90.00
_cell.angle_beta   90.00
_cell.angle_gamma   90.00
#
_symmetry.space_group_name_H-M   'P 1'
#
loop_
_entity.id
_entity.type
_entity.pdbx_description
1 polymer ?
#
loop_
_entity_poly.entity_id
_entity_poly.type
_entity_poly.pdbx_seq_one_letter_code
_entity_poly.pdbx_strand_id
1 'polypeptide(L)'
;VASTSGSRKAKPAAEPKPKRVKFAQKFDGYYSNNACILLAVAGGLLSVWLGELTGINYAILGLVLGVIFTQIGIVPQNLLQKGQTSGFINMVVFAAIIPSLGDISLANLVQLIIPLIVVFAVSVVAIFLMMKVLPAWKIMGDKSMAFGIGFCQMLGFPSTYLISVEVCNAVAENEEKNEFLMSKVMPCLVVGGMAAMVSIIVAVVMAGML
;
A
#
# COMPACT_ATOMS: atom_id res chain seq x y z
N VAL A 1 -48.55 20.54 -21.02
CA VAL A 1 -48.52 21.31 -19.75
C VAL A 1 -47.14 21.10 -19.13
N ALA A 2 -46.15 21.91 -19.53
CA ALA A 2 -45.57 23.05 -18.78
C ALA A 2 -44.97 22.60 -17.42
N SER A 3 -43.65 22.36 -17.33
CA SER A 3 -42.54 23.30 -17.02
C SER A 3 -42.32 23.57 -15.53
N THR A 4 -41.18 23.09 -15.02
CA THR A 4 -40.31 23.68 -13.96
C THR A 4 -38.99 22.91 -14.02
N SER A 5 -38.01 23.33 -14.82
CA SER A 5 -36.94 24.27 -14.45
C SER A 5 -36.27 23.91 -13.11
N GLY A 6 -35.06 23.38 -13.21
CA GLY A 6 -34.23 23.01 -12.06
C GLY A 6 -32.87 22.49 -12.48
N SER A 7 -32.21 23.19 -13.40
CA SER A 7 -30.81 22.98 -13.78
C SER A 7 -29.90 23.02 -12.54
N ARG A 8 -29.65 21.87 -11.91
CA ARG A 8 -28.49 21.70 -11.02
C ARG A 8 -27.27 21.65 -11.91
N LYS A 9 -26.69 22.84 -12.10
CA LYS A 9 -25.37 23.10 -12.68
C LYS A 9 -24.43 21.93 -12.40
N ALA A 10 -24.06 21.21 -13.45
CA ALA A 10 -22.83 20.44 -13.47
C ALA A 10 -21.71 21.40 -13.06
N LYS A 11 -21.19 21.23 -11.85
CA LYS A 11 -20.02 21.97 -11.40
C LYS A 11 -18.88 21.51 -12.31
N PRO A 12 -18.27 22.40 -13.10
CA PRO A 12 -17.20 22.02 -14.01
C PRO A 12 -16.14 21.28 -13.22
N ALA A 13 -15.77 20.09 -13.70
CA ALA A 13 -14.65 19.33 -13.18
C ALA A 13 -13.43 20.27 -13.19
N ALA A 14 -13.00 20.65 -12.00
CA ALA A 14 -11.86 21.53 -11.83
C ALA A 14 -10.66 20.88 -12.52
N GLU A 15 -10.12 21.63 -13.47
CA GLU A 15 -8.92 21.35 -14.25
C GLU A 15 -7.83 20.66 -13.42
N PRO A 16 -7.11 19.67 -13.98
CA PRO A 16 -5.99 19.05 -13.28
C PRO A 16 -4.90 20.10 -13.07
N LYS A 17 -4.83 20.66 -11.85
CA LYS A 17 -3.76 21.58 -11.43
C LYS A 17 -2.39 20.96 -11.75
N PRO A 18 -1.44 21.74 -12.28
CA PRO A 18 -0.24 21.23 -12.94
C PRO A 18 0.60 20.39 -11.97
N LYS A 19 0.86 19.14 -12.37
CA LYS A 19 1.78 18.23 -11.66
C LYS A 19 3.12 18.95 -11.52
N ARG A 20 3.52 19.30 -10.28
CA ARG A 20 4.88 19.77 -9.98
C ARG A 20 5.86 18.71 -10.47
N VAL A 21 6.60 19.05 -11.52
CA VAL A 21 7.60 18.19 -12.16
C VAL A 21 8.66 17.83 -11.12
N LYS A 22 8.72 16.57 -10.71
CA LYS A 22 9.75 16.07 -9.79
C LYS A 22 11.08 15.95 -10.55
N PHE A 23 12.21 16.20 -9.86
CA PHE A 23 13.56 16.16 -10.44
C PHE A 23 13.86 14.87 -11.24
N ALA A 24 13.28 13.73 -10.82
CA ALA A 24 13.34 12.45 -11.52
C ALA A 24 12.76 12.43 -12.94
N GLN A 25 11.78 13.29 -13.27
CA GLN A 25 11.27 13.44 -14.65
C GLN A 25 12.14 14.37 -15.50
N LYS A 26 12.95 15.23 -14.88
CA LYS A 26 13.84 16.19 -15.56
C LYS A 26 15.16 15.54 -15.98
N PHE A 27 15.54 14.42 -15.36
CA PHE A 27 16.75 13.63 -15.64
C PHE A 27 16.41 12.18 -16.06
N ASP A 28 15.35 11.96 -16.83
CA ASP A 28 15.01 10.61 -17.34
C ASP A 28 16.15 9.98 -18.17
N GLY A 29 17.09 10.79 -18.68
CA GLY A 29 18.31 10.33 -19.37
C GLY A 29 19.42 9.77 -18.47
N TYR A 30 19.39 10.00 -17.15
CA TYR A 30 20.41 9.48 -16.20
C TYR A 30 19.92 8.25 -15.41
N TYR A 31 18.61 8.02 -15.36
CA TYR A 31 18.00 6.83 -14.78
C TYR A 31 18.02 5.66 -15.78
N SER A 32 19.22 5.18 -16.11
CA SER A 32 19.39 3.91 -16.81
C SER A 32 18.94 2.74 -15.94
N ASN A 33 18.62 1.60 -16.56
CA ASN A 33 18.15 0.37 -15.89
C ASN A 33 19.04 0.02 -14.67
N ASN A 34 20.36 0.11 -14.86
CA ASN A 34 21.35 -0.18 -13.83
C ASN A 34 21.37 0.86 -12.70
N ALA A 35 21.13 2.14 -13.00
CA ALA A 35 21.07 3.20 -12.00
C ALA A 35 19.84 3.03 -11.08
N CYS A 36 18.71 2.58 -11.63
CA CYS A 36 17.51 2.28 -10.86
C CYS A 36 17.74 1.10 -9.90
N ILE A 37 18.44 0.05 -10.35
CA ILE A 37 18.80 -1.10 -9.51
C ILE A 37 19.77 -0.68 -8.41
N LEU A 38 20.82 0.09 -8.75
CA LEU A 38 21.82 0.54 -7.79
C LEU A 38 21.20 1.43 -6.70
N LEU A 39 20.27 2.32 -7.07
CA LEU A 39 19.51 3.13 -6.11
C LEU A 39 18.59 2.27 -5.22
N ALA A 40 17.93 1.24 -5.76
CA ALA A 40 17.10 0.33 -4.98
C ALA A 40 17.93 -0.44 -3.93
N VAL A 41 19.08 -0.97 -4.35
CA VAL A 41 20.01 -1.69 -3.46
C VAL A 41 20.62 -0.76 -2.42
N ALA A 42 21.06 0.43 -2.82
CA ALA A 42 21.61 1.43 -1.90
C ALA A 42 20.56 1.87 -0.86
N GLY A 43 19.32 2.09 -1.27
CA GLY A 43 18.22 2.41 -0.35
C GLY A 43 17.92 1.26 0.61
N GLY A 44 17.95 0.00 0.13
CA GLY A 44 17.79 -1.19 0.96
C GLY A 44 18.89 -1.36 2.00
N LEU A 45 20.16 -1.21 1.60
CA LEU A 45 21.32 -1.29 2.50
C LEU A 45 21.30 -0.17 3.55
N LEU A 46 20.95 1.04 3.13
CA LEU A 46 20.80 2.17 4.04
C LEU A 46 19.70 1.90 5.06
N SER A 47 18.61 1.24 4.66
CA SER A 47 17.56 0.83 5.59
C SER A 47 18.02 -0.21 6.62
N VAL A 48 18.79 -1.22 6.19
CA VAL A 48 19.34 -2.24 7.10
C VAL A 48 20.30 -1.58 8.09
N TRP A 49 21.17 -0.71 7.63
CA TRP A 49 22.12 0.02 8.48
C TRP A 49 21.42 0.91 9.51
N LEU A 50 20.38 1.65 9.11
CA LEU A 50 19.56 2.40 10.06
C LEU A 50 18.77 1.48 11.00
N GLY A 51 18.34 0.31 10.53
CA GLY A 51 17.64 -0.70 11.35
C GLY A 51 18.50 -1.24 12.48
N GLU A 52 19.76 -1.56 12.19
CA GLU A 52 20.73 -2.00 13.20
C GLU A 52 21.04 -0.92 14.23
N LEU A 53 21.06 0.35 13.82
CA LEU A 53 21.35 1.48 14.71
C LEU A 53 20.16 1.86 15.61
N THR A 54 18.93 1.78 15.09
CA THR A 54 17.71 2.24 15.78
C THR A 54 16.95 1.11 16.48
N GLY A 55 17.26 -0.15 16.18
CA GLY A 55 16.51 -1.32 16.68
C GLY A 55 15.11 -1.48 16.06
N ILE A 56 14.75 -0.67 15.06
CA ILE A 56 13.47 -0.75 14.34
C ILE A 56 13.63 -1.70 13.15
N ASN A 57 12.57 -2.45 12.81
CA ASN A 57 12.58 -3.37 11.67
C ASN A 57 12.98 -2.64 10.36
N TYR A 58 14.00 -3.17 9.68
CA TYR A 58 14.55 -2.66 8.43
C TYR A 58 13.52 -2.54 7.30
N ALA A 59 12.46 -3.36 7.29
CA ALA A 59 11.40 -3.25 6.29
C ALA A 59 10.60 -1.94 6.45
N ILE A 60 10.39 -1.51 7.70
CA ILE A 60 9.62 -0.32 8.04
C ILE A 60 10.41 0.94 7.68
N LEU A 61 11.67 1.00 8.10
CA LEU A 61 12.56 2.10 7.76
C LEU A 61 12.74 2.23 6.24
N GLY A 62 12.79 1.09 5.54
CA GLY A 62 13.00 1.05 4.09
C GLY A 62 11.80 1.62 3.36
N LEU A 63 10.60 1.33 3.84
CA LEU A 63 9.37 1.88 3.30
C LEU A 63 9.26 3.39 3.56
N VAL A 64 9.56 3.85 4.79
CA VAL A 64 9.53 5.28 5.13
C VAL A 64 10.56 6.07 4.32
N LEU A 65 11.81 5.59 4.27
CA LEU A 65 12.88 6.19 3.47
C LEU A 65 12.54 6.17 1.98
N GLY A 66 11.97 5.07 1.47
CA GLY A 66 11.52 4.96 0.09
C GLY A 66 10.47 6.00 -0.28
N VAL A 67 9.48 6.23 0.58
CA VAL A 67 8.46 7.28 0.41
C VAL A 67 9.11 8.66 0.44
N ILE A 68 9.97 8.94 1.42
CA ILE A 68 10.65 10.24 1.54
C ILE A 68 11.52 10.54 0.32
N PHE A 69 12.37 9.60 -0.10
CA PHE A 69 13.24 9.79 -1.27
C PHE A 69 12.47 9.92 -2.59
N THR A 70 11.32 9.26 -2.70
CA THR A 70 10.41 9.41 -3.85
C THR A 70 9.63 10.75 -3.80
N GLN A 71 9.43 11.33 -2.62
CA GLN A 71 8.86 12.67 -2.46
C GLN A 71 9.87 13.78 -2.75
N ILE A 72 11.11 13.63 -2.26
CA ILE A 72 12.23 14.54 -2.56
C ILE A 72 12.58 14.49 -4.06
N GLY A 73 12.25 13.39 -4.74
CA GLY A 73 12.45 13.24 -6.18
C GLY A 73 13.83 12.71 -6.56
N ILE A 74 14.59 12.18 -5.60
CA ILE A 74 15.84 11.44 -5.79
C ILE A 74 15.56 10.05 -6.38
N VAL A 75 14.39 9.49 -6.07
CA VAL A 75 13.97 8.17 -6.57
C VAL A 75 12.82 8.33 -7.57
N PRO A 76 12.93 7.76 -8.78
CA PRO A 76 11.87 7.81 -9.78
C PRO A 76 10.67 6.97 -9.35
N GLN A 77 9.48 7.41 -9.75
CA GLN A 77 8.28 6.58 -9.58
C GLN A 77 8.41 5.30 -10.41
N ASN A 78 7.88 4.20 -9.89
CA ASN A 78 7.98 2.87 -10.48
C ASN A 78 9.44 2.41 -10.69
N LEU A 79 10.32 2.67 -9.71
CA LEU A 79 11.74 2.29 -9.73
C LEU A 79 11.97 0.84 -10.19
N LEU A 80 11.14 -0.09 -9.71
CA LEU A 80 11.24 -1.52 -10.05
C LEU A 80 10.82 -1.83 -11.49
N GLN A 81 9.84 -1.11 -12.05
CA GLN A 81 9.47 -1.29 -13.47
C GLN A 81 10.47 -0.60 -14.39
N LYS A 82 10.96 0.59 -14.01
CA LYS A 82 12.03 1.29 -14.74
C LYS A 82 13.36 0.54 -14.71
N GLY A 83 13.65 -0.18 -13.63
CA GLY A 83 14.80 -1.08 -13.51
C GLY A 83 14.59 -2.47 -14.13
N GLN A 84 13.44 -2.74 -14.77
CA GLN A 84 13.06 -4.07 -15.27
C GLN A 84 13.17 -5.20 -14.20
N THR A 85 13.14 -4.83 -12.92
CA THR A 85 13.29 -5.77 -11.79
C THR A 85 11.97 -6.18 -11.17
N SER A 86 10.83 -5.59 -11.56
CA SER A 86 9.53 -5.94 -11.00
C SER A 86 9.20 -7.43 -11.12
N GLY A 87 9.54 -8.08 -12.25
CA GLY A 87 9.37 -9.52 -12.42
C GLY A 87 10.28 -10.33 -11.51
N PHE A 88 11.54 -9.89 -11.36
CA PHE A 88 12.50 -10.52 -10.46
C PHE A 88 12.08 -10.41 -8.99
N ILE A 89 11.64 -9.23 -8.53
CA ILE A 89 11.16 -9.04 -7.15
C ILE A 89 9.96 -9.94 -6.86
N ASN A 90 9.00 -10.03 -7.79
CA ASN A 90 7.86 -10.93 -7.62
C ASN A 90 8.31 -12.40 -7.52
N MET A 91 9.27 -12.82 -8.35
CA MET A 91 9.85 -14.17 -8.28
C MET A 91 10.50 -14.43 -6.92
N VAL A 92 11.31 -13.50 -6.40
CA VAL A 92 11.95 -13.61 -5.07
C VAL A 92 10.90 -13.69 -3.96
N VAL A 93 9.85 -12.88 -4.03
CA VAL A 93 8.75 -12.91 -3.05
C VAL A 93 8.07 -14.28 -3.07
N PHE A 94 7.76 -14.84 -4.23
CA PHE A 94 7.18 -16.19 -4.31
C PHE A 94 8.14 -17.29 -3.83
N ALA A 95 9.43 -17.17 -4.15
CA ALA A 95 10.46 -18.09 -3.67
C ALA A 95 10.60 -18.04 -2.13
N ALA A 96 10.31 -16.91 -1.49
CA ALA A 96 10.27 -16.79 -0.04
C ALA A 96 8.96 -17.32 0.57
N ILE A 97 7.84 -17.18 -0.12
CA ILE A 97 6.52 -17.64 0.35
C ILE A 97 6.44 -19.18 0.38
N ILE A 98 6.95 -19.88 -0.64
CA ILE A 98 6.80 -21.34 -0.76
C ILE A 98 7.40 -22.09 0.45
N PRO A 99 8.65 -21.84 0.89
CA PRO A 99 9.22 -22.47 2.07
C PRO A 99 8.44 -22.10 3.34
N SER A 100 8.05 -20.83 3.49
CA SER A 100 7.27 -20.37 4.64
C SER A 100 5.92 -21.09 4.77
N LEU A 101 5.31 -21.50 3.65
CA LEU A 101 4.10 -22.31 3.65
C LEU A 101 4.41 -23.79 3.93
N GLY A 102 5.53 -24.30 3.42
CA GLY A 102 5.99 -25.68 3.65
C GLY A 102 6.35 -25.98 5.11
N ASP A 103 6.82 -24.98 5.85
CA ASP A 103 7.17 -25.10 7.27
C ASP A 103 5.93 -25.22 8.19
N ILE A 104 4.72 -24.96 7.67
CA ILE A 104 3.48 -25.03 8.44
C ILE A 104 2.90 -26.45 8.38
N SER A 105 2.99 -27.19 9.49
CA SER A 105 2.32 -28.49 9.61
C SER A 105 0.80 -28.35 9.68
N LEU A 106 0.08 -29.38 9.24
CA LEU A 106 -1.39 -29.43 9.32
C LEU A 106 -1.88 -29.33 10.78
N ALA A 107 -1.11 -29.86 11.74
CA ALA A 107 -1.40 -29.75 13.16
C ALA A 107 -1.30 -28.30 13.66
N ASN A 108 -0.27 -27.58 13.24
CA ASN A 108 -0.12 -26.15 13.53
C ASN A 108 -1.29 -25.37 12.91
N LEU A 109 -1.68 -25.69 11.69
CA LEU A 109 -2.80 -25.03 11.01
C LEU A 109 -4.12 -25.17 11.80
N VAL A 110 -4.41 -26.37 12.32
CA VAL A 110 -5.61 -26.62 13.14
C VAL A 110 -5.52 -25.88 14.48
N GLN A 111 -4.34 -25.79 15.09
CA GLN A 111 -4.16 -25.01 16.32
C GLN A 111 -4.30 -23.50 16.08
N LEU A 112 -3.89 -23.00 14.90
CA LEU A 112 -3.98 -21.59 14.53
C LEU A 112 -5.39 -21.16 14.11
N ILE A 113 -6.29 -22.07 13.75
CA ILE A 113 -7.61 -21.70 13.20
C ILE A 113 -8.45 -20.91 14.20
N ILE A 114 -8.45 -21.31 15.48
CA ILE A 114 -9.21 -20.62 16.53
C ILE A 114 -8.61 -19.23 16.79
N PRO A 115 -7.29 -19.07 17.06
CA PRO A 115 -6.65 -17.76 17.15
C PRO A 115 -6.90 -16.88 15.93
N LEU A 116 -6.84 -17.44 14.72
CA LEU A 116 -7.05 -16.70 13.47
C LEU A 116 -8.47 -16.13 13.41
N ILE A 117 -9.50 -16.94 13.69
CA ILE A 117 -10.89 -16.48 13.71
C ILE A 117 -11.10 -15.40 14.78
N VAL A 118 -10.54 -15.60 15.98
CA VAL A 118 -10.67 -14.64 17.09
C VAL A 118 -9.98 -13.32 16.75
N VAL A 119 -8.73 -13.34 16.29
CA VAL A 119 -7.98 -12.14 15.90
C VAL A 119 -8.67 -11.44 14.73
N PHE A 120 -9.18 -12.20 13.75
CA PHE A 120 -9.94 -11.65 12.63
C PHE A 120 -11.20 -10.93 13.12
N ALA A 121 -12.02 -11.57 13.95
CA ALA A 121 -13.23 -10.98 14.51
C ALA A 121 -12.95 -9.73 15.35
N VAL A 122 -11.95 -9.80 16.23
CA VAL A 122 -11.51 -8.66 17.07
C VAL A 122 -11.02 -7.50 16.19
N SER A 123 -10.23 -7.80 15.15
CA SER A 123 -9.74 -6.78 14.22
C SER A 123 -10.87 -6.08 13.48
N VAL A 124 -11.88 -6.81 13.01
CA VAL A 124 -13.07 -6.23 12.37
C VAL A 124 -13.80 -5.30 13.33
N VAL A 125 -14.07 -5.75 14.55
CA VAL A 125 -14.73 -4.92 15.58
C VAL A 125 -13.90 -3.69 15.92
N ALA A 126 -12.58 -3.84 16.05
CA ALA A 126 -11.66 -2.74 16.33
C ALA A 126 -11.68 -1.69 15.20
N ILE A 127 -11.70 -2.10 13.92
CA ILE A 127 -11.83 -1.19 12.77
C ILE A 127 -13.16 -0.42 12.84
N PHE A 128 -14.27 -1.10 13.15
CA PHE A 128 -15.58 -0.44 13.30
C PHE A 128 -15.60 0.58 14.45
N LEU A 129 -15.00 0.24 15.60
CA LEU A 129 -14.91 1.13 16.75
C LEU A 129 -13.98 2.33 16.46
N MET A 130 -12.81 2.09 15.88
CA MET A 130 -11.89 3.14 15.48
C MET A 130 -12.52 4.10 14.48
N MET A 131 -13.31 3.59 13.53
CA MET A 131 -14.06 4.46 12.62
C MET A 131 -15.03 5.35 13.41
N LYS A 132 -15.80 4.83 14.38
CA LYS A 132 -16.68 5.67 15.20
C LYS A 132 -15.94 6.74 16.02
N VAL A 133 -14.73 6.44 16.52
CA VAL A 133 -13.95 7.33 17.41
C VAL A 133 -13.12 8.35 16.62
N LEU A 134 -12.39 7.91 15.58
CA LEU A 134 -11.67 8.78 14.65
C LEU A 134 -12.46 8.85 13.34
N PRO A 135 -13.07 10.00 13.01
CA PRO A 135 -13.82 10.17 11.76
C PRO A 135 -12.88 10.29 10.56
N ALA A 136 -12.11 9.23 10.27
CA ALA A 136 -11.16 9.15 9.16
C ALA A 136 -11.87 9.38 7.81
N TRP A 137 -13.18 9.09 7.72
CA TRP A 137 -14.03 9.45 6.58
C TRP A 137 -14.06 10.95 6.25
N LYS A 138 -13.79 11.84 7.22
CA LYS A 138 -13.71 13.29 6.95
C LYS A 138 -12.49 13.66 6.12
N ILE A 139 -11.42 12.87 6.20
CA ILE A 139 -10.17 13.09 5.45
C ILE A 139 -10.20 12.32 4.13
N MET A 140 -10.71 11.09 4.14
CA MET A 140 -10.78 10.23 2.94
C MET A 140 -11.99 10.51 2.04
N GLY A 141 -12.95 11.33 2.47
CA GLY A 141 -14.08 11.81 1.67
C GLY A 141 -15.28 10.85 1.63
N ASP A 142 -15.07 9.54 1.67
CA ASP A 142 -16.15 8.54 1.74
C ASP A 142 -15.93 7.48 2.84
N LYS A 143 -17.04 7.02 3.44
CA LYS A 143 -17.03 5.99 4.49
C LYS A 143 -16.60 4.63 3.94
N SER A 144 -17.00 4.29 2.72
CA SER A 144 -16.72 2.98 2.13
C SER A 144 -15.24 2.83 1.83
N MET A 145 -14.60 3.90 1.36
CA MET A 145 -13.16 3.91 1.10
C MET A 145 -12.33 3.88 2.38
N ALA A 146 -12.76 4.59 3.42
CA ALA A 146 -12.11 4.52 4.73
C ALA A 146 -12.22 3.14 5.37
N PHE A 147 -13.37 2.48 5.22
CA PHE A 147 -13.54 1.09 5.63
C PHE A 147 -12.60 0.17 4.83
N GLY A 148 -12.58 0.29 3.50
CA GLY A 148 -11.68 -0.49 2.64
C GLY A 148 -10.20 -0.39 3.03
N ILE A 149 -9.71 0.83 3.35
CA ILE A 149 -8.36 1.05 3.85
C ILE A 149 -8.10 0.30 5.17
N GLY A 150 -9.09 0.29 6.09
CA GLY A 150 -9.01 -0.45 7.34
C GLY A 150 -8.88 -1.96 7.16
N PHE A 151 -9.48 -2.55 6.12
CA PHE A 151 -9.35 -3.98 5.81
C PHE A 151 -8.06 -4.31 5.06
N CYS A 152 -7.45 -3.35 4.35
CA CYS A 152 -6.22 -3.59 3.58
C CYS A 152 -5.06 -4.10 4.44
N GLN A 153 -5.01 -3.74 5.73
CA GLN A 153 -3.94 -4.20 6.63
C GLN A 153 -3.99 -5.71 6.95
N MET A 154 -5.12 -6.39 6.71
CA MET A 154 -5.29 -7.79 7.09
C MET A 154 -4.64 -8.78 6.11
N LEU A 155 -4.46 -8.36 4.84
CA LEU A 155 -3.98 -9.23 3.77
C LEU A 155 -2.48 -9.05 3.47
N GLY A 156 -1.96 -7.84 3.67
CA GLY A 156 -0.57 -7.51 3.38
C GLY A 156 -0.22 -7.50 1.88
N PHE A 157 0.95 -6.97 1.56
CA PHE A 157 1.49 -6.98 0.20
C PHE A 157 2.23 -8.32 -0.05
N PRO A 158 2.13 -8.97 -1.22
CA PRO A 158 1.51 -8.55 -2.49
C PRO A 158 0.02 -8.93 -2.63
N SER A 159 -0.54 -9.70 -1.70
CA SER A 159 -1.90 -10.23 -1.79
C SER A 159 -2.96 -9.14 -1.95
N THR A 160 -2.92 -8.07 -1.15
CA THR A 160 -3.86 -6.95 -1.27
C THR A 160 -3.76 -6.27 -2.63
N TYR A 161 -2.55 -6.16 -3.19
CA TYR A 161 -2.33 -5.55 -4.50
C TYR A 161 -2.92 -6.41 -5.62
N LEU A 162 -2.61 -7.71 -5.64
CA LEU A 162 -3.10 -8.63 -6.66
C LEU A 162 -4.63 -8.72 -6.65
N ILE A 163 -5.24 -8.89 -5.47
CA ILE A 163 -6.70 -8.94 -5.33
C ILE A 163 -7.33 -7.62 -5.77
N SER A 164 -6.74 -6.48 -5.42
CA SER A 164 -7.27 -5.17 -5.79
C SER A 164 -7.24 -4.93 -7.29
N VAL A 165 -6.17 -5.36 -7.97
CA VAL A 165 -6.08 -5.31 -9.44
C VAL A 165 -7.13 -6.21 -10.07
N GLU A 166 -7.30 -7.43 -9.57
CA GLU A 166 -8.30 -8.38 -10.07
C GLU A 166 -9.73 -7.84 -9.90
N VAL A 167 -10.05 -7.26 -8.74
CA VAL A 167 -11.35 -6.64 -8.49
C VAL A 167 -11.57 -5.41 -9.37
N CYS A 168 -10.55 -4.56 -9.57
CA CYS A 168 -10.67 -3.41 -10.48
C CYS A 168 -10.89 -3.87 -11.93
N ASN A 169 -10.18 -4.91 -12.37
CA ASN A 169 -10.37 -5.50 -13.70
C ASN A 169 -11.78 -6.14 -13.85
N ALA A 170 -12.29 -6.80 -12.81
CA ALA A 170 -13.60 -7.44 -12.83
C ALA A 170 -14.77 -6.46 -12.78
N VAL A 171 -14.60 -5.32 -12.10
CA VAL A 171 -15.64 -4.29 -11.93
C VAL A 171 -15.58 -3.23 -13.04
N ALA A 172 -14.42 -3.03 -13.68
CA ALA A 172 -14.28 -2.08 -14.77
C ALA A 172 -14.99 -2.58 -16.03
N GLU A 173 -15.84 -1.73 -16.60
CA GLU A 173 -16.51 -2.00 -17.88
C GLU A 173 -15.57 -1.76 -19.08
N ASN A 174 -14.54 -0.93 -18.90
CA ASN A 174 -13.63 -0.48 -19.94
C ASN A 174 -12.28 -0.04 -19.34
N GLU A 175 -11.25 0.03 -20.19
CA GLU A 175 -9.86 0.30 -19.79
C GLU A 175 -9.70 1.67 -19.12
N GLU A 176 -10.41 2.69 -19.61
CA GLU A 176 -10.40 4.03 -19.00
C GLU A 176 -10.98 4.05 -17.57
N LYS A 177 -12.06 3.29 -17.32
CA LYS A 177 -12.64 3.14 -15.98
C LYS A 177 -11.75 2.31 -15.08
N ASN A 178 -11.05 1.32 -15.64
CA ASN A 178 -10.05 0.55 -14.92
C ASN A 178 -8.90 1.45 -14.44
N GLU A 179 -8.32 2.25 -15.31
CA GLU A 179 -7.28 3.23 -14.94
C GLU A 179 -7.76 4.23 -13.89
N PHE A 180 -9.00 4.71 -14.01
CA PHE A 180 -9.61 5.59 -13.01
C PHE A 180 -9.74 4.89 -11.64
N LEU A 181 -10.25 3.66 -11.60
CA LEU A 181 -10.34 2.87 -10.36
C LEU A 181 -8.96 2.62 -9.77
N MET A 182 -7.99 2.21 -10.59
CA MET A 182 -6.62 1.98 -10.17
C MET A 182 -5.99 3.25 -9.59
N SER A 183 -6.25 4.42 -10.18
CA SER A 183 -5.75 5.71 -9.67
C SER A 183 -6.29 6.07 -8.29
N LYS A 184 -7.45 5.53 -7.90
CA LYS A 184 -8.06 5.69 -6.58
C LYS A 184 -7.64 4.60 -5.59
N VAL A 185 -7.52 3.37 -6.05
CA VAL A 185 -7.20 2.20 -5.20
C VAL A 185 -5.71 2.16 -4.86
N MET A 186 -4.81 2.53 -5.77
CA MET A 186 -3.36 2.50 -5.50
C MET A 186 -2.94 3.39 -4.31
N PRO A 187 -3.41 4.65 -4.18
CA PRO A 187 -3.17 5.44 -2.98
C PRO A 187 -3.73 4.81 -1.70
N CYS A 188 -4.91 4.18 -1.80
CA CYS A 188 -5.56 3.47 -0.69
C CYS A 188 -4.71 2.29 -0.20
N LEU A 189 -4.13 1.51 -1.12
CA LEU A 189 -3.22 0.41 -0.80
C LEU A 189 -1.96 0.88 -0.05
N VAL A 190 -1.38 2.00 -0.47
CA VAL A 190 -0.19 2.57 0.20
C VAL A 190 -0.52 2.98 1.63
N VAL A 191 -1.65 3.67 1.84
CA VAL A 191 -2.09 4.08 3.19
C VAL A 191 -2.40 2.86 4.06
N GLY A 192 -3.09 1.85 3.51
CA GLY A 192 -3.36 0.59 4.21
C GLY A 192 -2.09 -0.17 4.59
N GLY A 193 -1.11 -0.21 3.69
CA GLY A 193 0.20 -0.81 3.94
C GLY A 193 0.97 -0.08 5.04
N MET A 194 0.96 1.27 5.04
CA MET A 194 1.58 2.05 6.12
C MET A 194 0.89 1.83 7.47
N ALA A 195 -0.44 1.73 7.49
CA ALA A 195 -1.19 1.44 8.71
C ALA A 195 -0.83 0.07 9.31
N ALA A 196 -0.67 -0.96 8.46
CA ALA A 196 -0.22 -2.28 8.87
C ALA A 196 1.19 -2.25 9.50
N MET A 197 2.09 -1.40 9.00
CA MET A 197 3.43 -1.27 9.59
C MET A 197 3.37 -0.65 10.98
N VAL A 198 2.53 0.36 11.19
CA VAL A 198 2.39 1.01 12.50
C VAL A 198 1.83 0.04 13.54
N SER A 199 0.87 -0.82 13.17
CA SER A 199 0.35 -1.83 14.10
C SER A 199 1.40 -2.85 14.53
N ILE A 200 2.30 -3.26 13.62
CA ILE A 200 3.43 -4.13 13.96
C ILE A 200 4.38 -3.45 14.94
N ILE A 201 4.70 -2.16 14.76
CA ILE A 201 5.56 -1.42 15.69
C ILE A 201 4.93 -1.40 17.08
N VAL A 202 3.65 -1.05 17.17
CA VAL A 202 2.93 -1.01 18.46
C VAL A 202 2.92 -2.39 19.10
N ALA A 203 2.68 -3.45 18.32
CA ALA A 203 2.70 -4.82 18.83
C ALA A 203 4.09 -5.22 19.37
N VAL A 204 5.18 -4.91 18.65
CA VAL A 204 6.55 -5.20 19.08
C VAL A 204 6.92 -4.43 20.35
N VAL A 205 6.57 -3.13 20.42
CA VAL A 205 6.81 -2.30 21.61
C VAL A 205 6.01 -2.83 22.81
N MET A 206 4.74 -3.14 22.63
CA MET A 206 3.88 -3.70 23.68
C MET A 206 4.37 -5.07 24.14
N ALA A 207 4.80 -5.94 23.20
CA ALA A 207 5.36 -7.25 23.52
C ALA A 207 6.70 -7.16 24.25
N GLY A 208 7.53 -6.15 23.97
CA GLY A 208 8.78 -5.90 24.69
C GLY A 208 8.59 -5.30 26.09
N MET A 209 7.38 -4.80 26.41
CA MET A 209 7.02 -4.28 27.74
C MET A 209 6.35 -5.33 28.64
N LEU A 210 6.02 -6.50 28.10
CA LEU A 210 5.29 -7.61 28.75
C LEU A 210 6.25 -8.77 29.05
#